data_AF-A0A7X7S1D6-F1
#
_entry.id   AF-A0A7X7S1D6-F1
#
_cell.length_a   1.000
_cell.length_b   1.000
_cell.length_c   1.000
_cell.angle_alpha   90.00
_cell.angle_beta   90.00
_cell.angle_gamma   90.00
#
_symmetry.space_group_name_H-M   'P 1'
#
loop_
_entity.id
_entity.type
_entity.pdbx_description
1 polymer ?
#
loop_
_entity_poly.entity_id
_entity_poly.type
_entity_poly.pdbx_seq_one_letter_code
_entity_poly.pdbx_strand_id
1 'polypeptide(L)'
;MSRKRMYVNGFSALHKSGIFTAEGLKAWERDQNGPADVKRDQVLSSPYPSFGKLNIPDKLAFSSGASALSKVSEPGGDKTGICMCIPQGSLSTDLFYMDSLNKGFPSPAYFSATLPSSTIADLAIYFKLKGPDRIICGGDAPAFSALDTAAYWLTKKKADKILWISVWEKSPINKSSESDCAASMFLSLEPDQDTIAEIILDHEPSGPVPDQVELNEQDLFMEVIGALMNKEQKIISISGSGFRGYISLQHK
;
A
#
# COMPACT_ATOMS: atom_id res chain seq x y z
N MET A 1 19.78 13.35 -10.12
CA MET A 1 19.39 12.90 -8.77
C MET A 1 18.29 13.78 -8.23
N SER A 2 17.12 13.21 -7.98
CA SER A 2 16.03 13.88 -7.26
C SER A 2 15.92 13.26 -5.86
N ARG A 3 16.75 13.72 -4.92
CA ARG A 3 16.68 13.28 -3.52
C ARG A 3 15.44 13.88 -2.87
N LYS A 4 14.49 13.04 -2.46
CA LYS A 4 13.24 13.42 -1.78
C LYS A 4 13.24 12.88 -0.36
N ARG A 5 13.05 13.77 0.61
CA ARG A 5 12.99 13.43 2.04
C ARG A 5 11.55 13.52 2.52
N MET A 6 11.12 12.55 3.32
CA MET A 6 9.80 12.49 3.96
C MET A 6 9.93 11.88 5.36
N TYR A 7 8.87 11.98 6.16
CA TYR A 7 8.76 11.36 7.48
C TYR A 7 7.62 10.35 7.48
N VAL A 8 7.89 9.17 8.06
CA VAL A 8 6.92 8.10 8.27
C VAL A 8 6.29 8.29 9.65
N ASN A 9 4.99 8.54 9.67
CA ASN A 9 4.21 8.82 10.89
C ASN A 9 3.35 7.61 11.30
N GLY A 10 3.27 6.61 10.43
CA GLY A 10 2.56 5.36 10.65
C GLY A 10 2.91 4.38 9.54
N PHE A 11 2.92 3.09 9.84
CA PHE A 11 3.15 2.04 8.84
C PHE A 11 2.41 0.77 9.21
N SER A 12 2.15 -0.06 8.21
CA SER A 12 1.72 -1.42 8.41
C SER A 12 2.05 -2.32 7.22
N ALA A 13 1.98 -3.62 7.43
CA ALA A 13 1.85 -4.57 6.33
C ALA A 13 0.99 -5.77 6.74
N LEU A 14 0.20 -6.28 5.79
CA LEU A 14 -0.39 -7.61 5.87
C LEU A 14 0.48 -8.55 5.05
N HIS A 15 1.04 -9.57 5.67
CA HIS A 15 1.94 -10.53 5.02
C HIS A 15 1.59 -11.95 5.49
N LYS A 16 2.05 -12.98 4.79
CA LYS A 16 1.78 -14.39 5.14
C LYS A 16 2.11 -14.77 6.60
N SER A 17 3.03 -14.04 7.24
CA SER A 17 3.40 -14.26 8.65
C SER A 17 2.53 -13.52 9.67
N GLY A 18 1.75 -12.52 9.25
CA GLY A 18 0.89 -11.75 10.15
C GLY A 18 0.70 -10.29 9.72
N ILE A 19 0.22 -9.50 10.66
CA ILE A 19 0.03 -8.06 10.53
C ILE A 19 1.19 -7.35 11.23
N PHE A 20 1.96 -6.58 10.47
CA PHE A 20 3.05 -5.75 10.94
C PHE A 20 2.54 -4.35 11.19
N THR A 21 2.88 -3.75 12.33
CA THR A 21 2.56 -2.37 12.69
C THR A 21 3.70 -1.76 13.52
N ALA A 22 3.59 -0.48 13.89
CA ALA A 22 4.48 0.15 14.85
C ALA A 22 4.49 -0.53 16.24
N GLU A 23 3.44 -1.28 16.58
CA GLU A 23 3.32 -2.03 17.84
C GLU A 23 4.00 -3.42 17.77
N GLY A 24 4.44 -3.83 16.58
CA GLY A 24 5.07 -5.12 16.31
C GLY A 24 4.25 -6.02 15.39
N LEU A 25 4.62 -7.30 15.39
CA LEU A 25 3.99 -8.35 14.60
C LEU A 25 2.86 -9.03 15.38
N LYS A 26 1.64 -8.97 14.83
CA LYS A 26 0.51 -9.79 15.26
C LYS A 26 0.37 -10.98 14.31
N ALA A 27 0.67 -12.19 14.80
CA ALA A 27 0.51 -13.41 14.02
C ALA A 27 -0.98 -13.67 13.67
N TRP A 28 -1.21 -14.40 12.59
CA TRP A 28 -2.54 -14.87 12.20
C TRP A 28 -3.14 -15.82 13.25
N GLU A 29 -4.46 -15.78 13.39
CA GLU A 29 -5.20 -16.71 14.24
C GLU A 29 -5.21 -18.12 13.61
N ARG A 30 -5.52 -19.15 14.41
CA ARG A 30 -5.43 -20.56 13.97
C ARG A 30 -6.34 -20.91 12.79
N ASP A 31 -7.42 -20.16 12.59
CA ASP A 31 -8.39 -20.32 11.52
C ASP A 31 -8.09 -19.47 10.28
N GLN A 32 -6.99 -18.70 10.29
CA GLN A 32 -6.59 -17.81 9.21
C GLN A 32 -5.36 -18.37 8.48
N ASN A 33 -5.39 -18.36 7.14
CA ASN A 33 -4.31 -18.86 6.28
C ASN A 33 -3.41 -17.75 5.73
N GLY A 34 -3.81 -16.49 5.90
CA GLY A 34 -3.03 -15.34 5.45
C GLY A 34 -3.84 -14.05 5.32
N PRO A 35 -3.30 -13.05 4.60
CA PRO A 35 -3.87 -11.71 4.49
C PRO A 35 -5.33 -11.64 4.02
N ALA A 36 -5.79 -12.52 3.14
CA ALA A 36 -7.18 -12.53 2.66
C ALA A 36 -8.21 -12.82 3.77
N ASP A 37 -7.79 -13.51 4.84
CA ASP A 37 -8.62 -13.92 5.97
C ASP A 37 -8.68 -12.87 7.10
N VAL A 38 -8.07 -11.70 6.91
CA VAL A 38 -8.05 -10.61 7.91
C VAL A 38 -9.45 -10.28 8.40
N LYS A 39 -9.59 -10.19 9.73
CA LYS A 39 -10.86 -9.86 10.41
C LYS A 39 -10.91 -8.39 10.78
N ARG A 40 -12.12 -7.83 10.81
CA ARG A 40 -12.38 -6.40 11.06
C ARG A 40 -11.76 -5.90 12.36
N ASP A 41 -11.93 -6.66 13.43
CA ASP A 41 -11.45 -6.34 14.78
C ASP A 41 -9.91 -6.40 14.93
N GLN A 42 -9.22 -6.99 13.95
CA GLN A 42 -7.76 -6.99 13.91
C GLN A 42 -7.19 -5.66 13.41
N VAL A 43 -7.97 -4.87 12.66
CA VAL A 43 -7.50 -3.67 11.96
C VAL A 43 -8.31 -2.41 12.27
N LEU A 44 -9.48 -2.54 12.92
CA LEU A 44 -10.33 -1.43 13.32
C LEU A 44 -10.76 -1.56 14.78
N SER A 45 -10.68 -0.44 15.50
CA SER A 45 -11.27 -0.29 16.84
C SER A 45 -12.78 -0.02 16.80
N SER A 46 -13.29 0.55 15.70
CA SER A 46 -14.71 0.89 15.53
C SER A 46 -15.37 0.07 14.40
N PRO A 47 -16.69 -0.16 14.44
CA PRO A 47 -17.37 -0.91 13.38
C PRO A 47 -17.31 -0.21 12.02
N TYR A 48 -16.82 -0.93 11.01
CA TYR A 48 -17.06 -0.63 9.60
C TYR A 48 -18.01 -1.67 9.00
N PRO A 49 -19.32 -1.38 8.85
CA PRO A 49 -20.32 -2.37 8.46
C PRO A 49 -20.07 -3.03 7.10
N SER A 50 -19.38 -2.33 6.19
CA SER A 50 -19.09 -2.82 4.84
C SER A 50 -17.84 -3.70 4.76
N PHE A 51 -17.05 -3.84 5.84
CA PHE A 51 -15.77 -4.58 5.82
C PHE A 51 -15.91 -6.01 5.28
N GLY A 52 -16.94 -6.74 5.70
CA GLY A 52 -17.19 -8.11 5.25
C GLY A 52 -17.64 -8.23 3.79
N LYS A 53 -17.94 -7.13 3.12
CA LYS A 53 -18.36 -7.06 1.70
C LYS A 53 -17.20 -6.67 0.77
N LEU A 54 -16.06 -6.28 1.32
CA LEU A 54 -14.89 -5.91 0.54
C LEU A 54 -14.32 -7.13 -0.18
N ASN A 55 -14.04 -6.97 -1.47
CA ASN A 55 -13.26 -7.95 -2.21
C ASN A 55 -11.82 -7.98 -1.68
N ILE A 56 -11.04 -9.00 -2.06
CA ILE A 56 -9.68 -9.19 -1.52
C ILE A 56 -8.81 -7.94 -1.67
N PRO A 57 -8.62 -7.30 -2.84
CA PRO A 57 -7.76 -6.13 -2.96
C PRO A 57 -8.23 -4.95 -2.10
N ASP A 58 -9.55 -4.69 -2.08
CA ASP A 58 -10.18 -3.66 -1.25
C ASP A 58 -9.95 -3.92 0.23
N LYS A 59 -10.10 -5.17 0.65
CA LYS A 59 -9.89 -5.59 2.04
C LYS A 59 -8.44 -5.45 2.44
N LEU A 60 -7.49 -5.82 1.58
CA LEU A 60 -6.06 -5.68 1.82
C LEU A 60 -5.64 -4.21 1.94
N ALA A 61 -6.06 -3.36 0.98
CA ALA A 61 -5.80 -1.93 1.00
C ALA A 61 -6.39 -1.27 2.25
N PHE A 62 -7.67 -1.54 2.52
CA PHE A 62 -8.37 -0.98 3.66
C PHE A 62 -7.70 -1.40 4.96
N SER A 63 -7.38 -2.69 5.11
CA SER A 63 -6.77 -3.25 6.33
C SER A 63 -5.39 -2.67 6.59
N SER A 64 -4.52 -2.65 5.56
CA SER A 64 -3.17 -2.10 5.71
C SER A 64 -3.22 -0.59 6.00
N GLY A 65 -3.98 0.17 5.21
CA GLY A 65 -4.08 1.60 5.43
C GLY A 65 -4.70 1.96 6.78
N ALA A 66 -5.77 1.26 7.21
CA ALA A 66 -6.38 1.47 8.52
C ALA A 66 -5.41 1.18 9.67
N SER A 67 -4.65 0.07 9.59
CA SER A 67 -3.63 -0.26 10.58
C SER A 67 -2.51 0.79 10.63
N ALA A 68 -2.07 1.32 9.48
CA ALA A 68 -1.03 2.34 9.41
C ALA A 68 -1.50 3.68 10.02
N LEU A 69 -2.80 3.99 9.93
CA LEU A 69 -3.40 5.20 10.49
C LEU A 69 -3.84 5.04 11.95
N SER A 70 -3.84 3.83 12.52
CA SER A 70 -4.49 3.52 13.81
C SER A 70 -3.94 4.29 15.02
N LYS A 71 -2.68 4.74 14.96
CA LYS A 71 -2.00 5.51 16.02
C LYS A 71 -1.64 6.93 15.62
N VAL A 72 -2.02 7.33 14.41
CA VAL A 72 -1.84 8.70 13.96
C VAL A 72 -2.90 9.54 14.64
N SER A 73 -2.48 10.61 15.29
CA SER A 73 -3.36 11.50 16.06
C SER A 73 -4.35 12.24 15.17
N GLU A 74 -3.91 12.65 13.97
CA GLU A 74 -4.70 13.37 12.98
C GLU A 74 -4.50 12.77 11.58
N PRO A 75 -5.18 11.66 11.26
CA PRO A 75 -5.05 10.98 9.97
C PRO A 75 -5.87 11.69 8.87
N GLY A 76 -7.00 12.32 9.22
CA GLY A 76 -7.91 12.97 8.29
C GLY A 76 -7.52 14.39 7.88
N GLY A 77 -8.15 14.92 6.82
CA GLY A 77 -8.00 16.33 6.44
C GLY A 77 -8.23 16.64 4.97
N ASP A 78 -8.50 17.91 4.67
CA ASP A 78 -8.72 18.43 3.32
C ASP A 78 -7.45 18.36 2.44
N LYS A 79 -6.28 18.16 3.06
CA LYS A 79 -4.98 18.03 2.39
C LYS A 79 -4.27 16.71 2.67
N THR A 80 -4.99 15.71 3.19
CA THR A 80 -4.46 14.35 3.30
C THR A 80 -4.86 13.55 2.07
N GLY A 81 -3.88 13.21 1.24
CA GLY A 81 -4.09 12.45 0.01
C GLY A 81 -3.83 10.95 0.17
N ILE A 82 -4.11 10.20 -0.89
CA ILE A 82 -3.87 8.75 -0.97
C ILE A 82 -3.12 8.46 -2.27
N CYS A 83 -2.01 7.75 -2.20
CA CYS A 83 -1.35 7.23 -3.40
C CYS A 83 -1.20 5.73 -3.29
N MET A 84 -1.93 5.00 -4.10
CA MET A 84 -1.95 3.54 -4.06
C MET A 84 -1.34 2.96 -5.32
N CYS A 85 -0.73 1.79 -5.20
CA CYS A 85 -0.56 0.90 -6.35
C CYS A 85 -1.26 -0.45 -6.14
N ILE A 86 -1.72 -0.98 -7.25
CA ILE A 86 -2.31 -2.31 -7.35
C ILE A 86 -1.89 -2.88 -8.71
N PRO A 87 -0.76 -3.62 -8.79
CA PRO A 87 -0.13 -3.96 -10.07
C PRO A 87 -1.08 -4.66 -11.05
N GLN A 88 -1.91 -5.56 -10.53
CA GLN A 88 -2.88 -6.33 -11.31
C GLN A 88 -4.23 -5.61 -11.53
N GLY A 89 -4.41 -4.39 -11.02
CA GLY A 89 -5.71 -3.73 -11.02
C GLY A 89 -6.75 -4.52 -10.21
N SER A 90 -8.01 -4.45 -10.62
CA SER A 90 -9.13 -5.15 -9.97
C SER A 90 -9.39 -6.55 -10.55
N LEU A 91 -8.35 -7.26 -11.01
CA LEU A 91 -8.47 -8.49 -11.81
C LEU A 91 -9.39 -9.56 -11.20
N SER A 92 -9.28 -9.84 -9.90
CA SER A 92 -10.16 -10.81 -9.24
C SER A 92 -11.63 -10.38 -9.30
N THR A 93 -11.89 -9.09 -9.12
CA THR A 93 -13.22 -8.50 -9.18
C THR A 93 -13.75 -8.47 -10.61
N ASP A 94 -12.90 -8.22 -11.59
CA ASP A 94 -13.24 -8.31 -13.02
C ASP A 94 -13.71 -9.73 -13.38
N LEU A 95 -13.04 -10.76 -12.87
CA LEU A 95 -13.45 -12.15 -13.07
C LEU A 95 -14.79 -12.47 -12.39
N PHE A 96 -15.05 -11.97 -11.18
CA PHE A 96 -16.35 -12.12 -10.53
C PHE A 96 -17.47 -11.40 -11.28
N TYR A 97 -17.18 -10.22 -11.83
CA TYR A 97 -18.14 -9.51 -12.67
C TYR A 97 -18.43 -10.28 -13.96
N MET A 98 -17.40 -10.80 -14.64
CA MET A 98 -17.56 -11.65 -15.84
C MET A 98 -18.36 -12.92 -15.56
N ASP A 99 -18.13 -13.58 -14.43
CA ASP A 99 -18.94 -14.74 -14.01
C ASP A 99 -20.40 -14.35 -13.78
N SER A 100 -20.67 -13.19 -13.17
CA SER A 100 -22.04 -12.68 -13.00
C SER A 100 -22.74 -12.40 -14.34
N LEU A 101 -22.00 -11.87 -15.33
CA LEU A 101 -22.50 -11.66 -16.69
C LEU A 101 -22.86 -13.00 -17.36
N ASN A 102 -21.98 -13.99 -17.28
CA ASN A 102 -22.19 -15.31 -17.89
C ASN A 102 -23.39 -16.05 -17.28
N LYS A 103 -23.69 -15.79 -16.00
CA LYS A 103 -24.87 -16.33 -15.31
C LYS A 103 -26.18 -15.61 -15.68
N GLY A 104 -26.12 -14.55 -16.50
CA GLY A 104 -27.29 -13.78 -16.94
C GLY A 104 -27.77 -12.72 -15.94
N PHE A 105 -27.05 -12.52 -14.83
CA PHE A 105 -27.41 -11.57 -13.77
C PHE A 105 -26.19 -10.70 -13.41
N PRO A 106 -25.86 -9.68 -14.22
CA PRO A 106 -24.73 -8.79 -13.94
C PRO A 106 -24.89 -8.12 -12.58
N SER A 107 -23.90 -8.31 -11.71
CA SER A 107 -23.91 -7.70 -10.37
C SER A 107 -23.47 -6.24 -10.45
N PRO A 108 -24.32 -5.26 -10.08
CA PRO A 108 -23.92 -3.86 -10.05
C PRO A 108 -22.81 -3.59 -9.02
N ALA A 109 -22.79 -4.35 -7.93
CA ALA A 109 -21.78 -4.23 -6.88
C ALA A 109 -20.39 -4.65 -7.38
N TYR A 110 -20.31 -5.74 -8.16
CA TYR A 110 -19.04 -6.11 -8.78
C TYR A 110 -18.65 -5.11 -9.87
N PHE A 111 -19.59 -4.65 -10.68
CA PHE A 111 -19.32 -3.63 -11.70
C PHE A 111 -18.70 -2.36 -11.11
N SER A 112 -19.22 -1.84 -9.99
CA SER A 112 -18.63 -0.66 -9.35
C SER A 112 -17.21 -0.89 -8.81
N ALA A 113 -16.86 -2.13 -8.51
CA ALA A 113 -15.58 -2.52 -7.92
C ALA A 113 -14.55 -3.00 -8.96
N THR A 114 -14.89 -3.02 -10.25
CA THR A 114 -13.92 -3.28 -11.35
C THR A 114 -12.95 -2.12 -11.56
N LEU A 115 -13.26 -0.93 -11.01
CA LEU A 115 -12.37 0.21 -11.08
C LEU A 115 -11.30 0.09 -9.99
N PRO A 116 -9.99 0.11 -10.31
CA PRO A 116 -8.94 0.07 -9.29
C PRO A 116 -9.02 1.21 -8.26
N SER A 117 -9.70 2.30 -8.61
CA SER A 117 -9.95 3.43 -7.71
C SER A 117 -10.99 3.14 -6.63
N SER A 118 -11.86 2.14 -6.77
CA SER A 118 -12.85 1.81 -5.74
C SER A 118 -12.18 1.37 -4.44
N THR A 119 -11.03 0.71 -4.55
CA THR A 119 -10.23 0.13 -3.46
C THR A 119 -9.85 1.14 -2.36
N ILE A 120 -9.68 2.41 -2.70
CA ILE A 120 -9.34 3.46 -1.71
C ILE A 120 -10.55 4.26 -1.23
N ALA A 121 -11.72 4.13 -1.85
CA ALA A 121 -12.88 4.97 -1.58
C ALA A 121 -13.39 4.77 -0.14
N ASP A 122 -13.51 3.53 0.30
CA ASP A 122 -13.94 3.19 1.66
C ASP A 122 -12.98 3.77 2.72
N LEU A 123 -11.68 3.70 2.43
CA LEU A 123 -10.65 4.23 3.33
C LEU A 123 -10.68 5.76 3.37
N ALA A 124 -10.82 6.42 2.22
CA ALA A 124 -10.95 7.86 2.12
C ALA A 124 -12.18 8.38 2.89
N ILE A 125 -13.33 7.71 2.75
CA ILE A 125 -14.58 8.04 3.44
C ILE A 125 -14.42 7.84 4.95
N TYR A 126 -13.92 6.66 5.37
CA TYR A 126 -13.81 6.30 6.78
C TYR A 126 -12.85 7.24 7.54
N PHE A 127 -11.69 7.53 6.97
CA PHE A 127 -10.68 8.40 7.61
C PHE A 127 -10.79 9.89 7.22
N LYS A 128 -11.78 10.25 6.40
CA LYS A 128 -12.00 11.63 5.92
C LYS A 128 -10.76 12.20 5.19
N LEU A 129 -10.15 11.39 4.32
CA LEU A 129 -9.04 11.79 3.47
C LEU A 129 -9.63 12.46 2.22
N LYS A 130 -9.39 13.75 2.05
CA LYS A 130 -10.02 14.57 0.98
C LYS A 130 -9.00 15.28 0.09
N GLY A 131 -7.72 15.02 0.31
CA GLY A 131 -6.64 15.51 -0.54
C GLY A 131 -6.60 14.76 -1.89
N PRO A 132 -5.54 14.95 -2.67
CA PRO A 132 -5.40 14.28 -3.96
C PRO A 132 -5.30 12.76 -3.80
N ASP A 133 -5.98 12.03 -4.68
CA ASP A 133 -5.91 10.58 -4.77
C ASP A 133 -5.38 10.12 -6.14
N ARG A 134 -4.60 9.03 -6.16
CA ARG A 134 -4.12 8.38 -7.39
C ARG A 134 -3.82 6.92 -7.17
N ILE A 135 -4.21 6.12 -8.16
CA ILE A 135 -3.96 4.69 -8.23
C ILE A 135 -3.04 4.41 -9.43
N ILE A 136 -1.99 3.63 -9.21
CA ILE A 136 -1.04 3.19 -10.22
C ILE A 136 -1.20 1.68 -10.42
N CYS A 137 -1.41 1.26 -11.67
CA CYS A 137 -1.54 -0.13 -12.07
C CYS A 137 -0.54 -0.44 -13.19
N GLY A 138 0.02 -1.65 -13.19
CA GLY A 138 0.98 -2.10 -14.19
C GLY A 138 2.31 -1.32 -14.24
N GLY A 139 3.19 -1.73 -15.15
CA GLY A 139 4.55 -1.22 -15.27
C GLY A 139 5.57 -2.03 -14.46
N ASP A 140 6.84 -1.63 -14.56
CA ASP A 140 7.96 -2.43 -14.00
C ASP A 140 8.16 -2.23 -12.50
N ALA A 141 7.71 -1.10 -11.96
CA ALA A 141 7.82 -0.76 -10.55
C ALA A 141 6.66 0.15 -10.07
N PRO A 142 5.40 -0.32 -10.14
CA PRO A 142 4.24 0.47 -9.77
C PRO A 142 4.24 0.95 -8.32
N ALA A 143 4.74 0.15 -7.38
CA ALA A 143 4.75 0.51 -5.95
C ALA A 143 5.75 1.63 -5.66
N PHE A 144 6.93 1.55 -6.25
CA PHE A 144 7.91 2.62 -6.23
C PHE A 144 7.41 3.87 -6.94
N SER A 145 6.74 3.72 -8.09
CA SER A 145 6.15 4.85 -8.81
C SER A 145 5.08 5.59 -7.99
N ALA A 146 4.29 4.84 -7.21
CA ALA A 146 3.30 5.42 -6.30
C ALA A 146 4.00 6.17 -5.15
N LEU A 147 5.08 5.60 -4.61
CA LEU A 147 5.85 6.25 -3.56
C LEU A 147 6.53 7.53 -4.06
N ASP A 148 7.09 7.50 -5.28
CA ASP A 148 7.70 8.66 -5.92
C ASP A 148 6.68 9.79 -6.17
N THR A 149 5.46 9.40 -6.56
CA THR A 149 4.33 10.31 -6.75
C THR A 149 3.89 10.94 -5.43
N ALA A 150 3.78 10.15 -4.36
CA ALA A 150 3.49 10.64 -3.00
C ALA A 150 4.53 11.69 -2.57
N ALA A 151 5.81 11.38 -2.77
CA ALA A 151 6.91 12.30 -2.47
C ALA A 151 6.85 13.58 -3.33
N TYR A 152 6.49 13.46 -4.61
CA TYR A 152 6.26 14.61 -5.48
C TYR A 152 5.10 15.50 -4.97
N TRP A 153 3.98 14.92 -4.54
CA TRP A 153 2.86 15.69 -4.02
C TRP A 153 3.18 16.42 -2.73
N LEU A 154 3.88 15.78 -1.80
CA LEU A 154 4.36 16.40 -0.56
C LEU A 154 5.32 17.56 -0.86
N THR A 155 6.34 17.33 -1.70
CA THR A 155 7.33 18.37 -2.05
C THR A 155 6.74 19.55 -2.83
N LYS A 156 5.67 19.32 -3.60
CA LYS A 156 4.92 20.38 -4.30
C LYS A 156 3.78 20.97 -3.48
N LYS A 157 3.63 20.59 -2.21
CA LYS A 157 2.57 21.06 -1.30
C LYS A 157 1.16 20.87 -1.87
N LYS A 158 0.97 19.81 -2.68
CA LYS A 158 -0.36 19.39 -3.16
C LYS A 158 -1.14 18.63 -2.09
N ALA A 159 -0.41 18.08 -1.12
CA ALA A 159 -0.92 17.46 0.08
C ALA A 159 0.06 17.77 1.23
N ASP A 160 -0.45 17.82 2.45
CA ASP A 160 0.37 17.99 3.65
C ASP A 160 0.80 16.63 4.20
N LYS A 161 -0.05 15.61 4.02
CA LYS A 161 0.19 14.22 4.37
C LYS A 161 -0.31 13.29 3.26
N ILE A 162 0.31 12.13 3.08
CA ILE A 162 -0.10 11.12 2.10
C ILE A 162 -0.13 9.75 2.76
N LEU A 163 -1.23 9.03 2.60
CA LEU A 163 -1.23 7.58 2.80
C LEU A 163 -0.77 6.90 1.52
N TRP A 164 0.41 6.31 1.56
CA TRP A 164 0.91 5.42 0.51
C TRP A 164 0.48 3.98 0.80
N ILE A 165 -0.02 3.27 -0.20
CA ILE A 165 -0.48 1.88 -0.09
C ILE A 165 0.03 1.08 -1.30
N SER A 166 0.52 -0.13 -1.08
CA SER A 166 0.73 -1.12 -2.13
C SER A 166 -0.05 -2.39 -1.83
N VAL A 167 -0.72 -2.94 -2.84
CA VAL A 167 -1.49 -4.19 -2.75
C VAL A 167 -0.98 -5.17 -3.80
N TRP A 168 -0.57 -6.35 -3.35
CA TRP A 168 -0.26 -7.50 -4.19
C TRP A 168 -1.28 -8.59 -3.90
N GLU A 169 -2.21 -8.80 -4.82
CA GLU A 169 -3.14 -9.93 -4.77
C GLU A 169 -2.52 -11.12 -5.50
N LYS A 170 -2.67 -12.31 -4.92
CA LYS A 170 -2.32 -13.55 -5.61
C LYS A 170 -3.13 -13.65 -6.88
N SER A 171 -2.45 -13.76 -8.02
CA SER A 171 -3.13 -13.78 -9.31
C SER A 171 -4.11 -14.95 -9.42
N PRO A 172 -5.37 -14.72 -9.83
CA PRO A 172 -6.31 -15.80 -10.11
C PRO A 172 -5.97 -16.55 -11.41
N ILE A 173 -5.15 -15.97 -12.29
CA ILE A 173 -4.83 -16.52 -13.61
C ILE A 173 -3.42 -17.12 -13.63
N ASN A 174 -2.47 -16.47 -12.96
CA ASN A 174 -1.09 -16.91 -12.93
C ASN A 174 -0.79 -17.71 -11.66
N LYS A 175 -0.28 -18.95 -11.80
CA LYS A 175 0.16 -19.77 -10.66
C LYS A 175 1.56 -19.35 -10.17
N SER A 176 1.83 -18.04 -10.11
CA SER A 176 3.06 -17.53 -9.50
C SER A 176 3.06 -17.86 -8.01
N SER A 177 4.25 -17.85 -7.39
CA SER A 177 4.44 -18.02 -5.95
C SER A 177 4.01 -16.80 -5.13
N GLU A 178 3.39 -15.81 -5.76
CA GLU A 178 2.97 -14.59 -5.10
C GLU A 178 1.85 -14.89 -4.09
N SER A 179 1.99 -14.30 -2.92
CA SER A 179 1.01 -14.40 -1.83
C SER A 179 0.37 -13.05 -1.63
N ASP A 180 -0.92 -13.06 -1.30
CA ASP A 180 -1.64 -11.85 -0.91
C ASP A 180 -0.81 -11.05 0.10
N CYS A 181 -0.70 -9.75 -0.14
CA CYS A 181 0.10 -8.85 0.67
C CYS A 181 -0.37 -7.41 0.49
N ALA A 182 -0.23 -6.61 1.52
CA ALA A 182 -0.31 -5.17 1.39
C ALA A 182 0.67 -4.49 2.33
N ALA A 183 1.21 -3.35 1.91
CA ALA A 183 2.07 -2.50 2.74
C ALA A 183 1.56 -1.07 2.66
N SER A 184 1.61 -0.35 3.78
CA SER A 184 1.19 1.06 3.84
C SER A 184 2.14 1.88 4.68
N MET A 185 2.32 3.14 4.29
CA MET A 185 3.04 4.15 5.06
C MET A 185 2.27 5.46 5.03
N PHE A 186 2.15 6.11 6.18
CA PHE A 186 1.62 7.45 6.29
C PHE A 186 2.77 8.45 6.34
N LEU A 187 2.81 9.33 5.34
CA LEU A 187 3.98 10.13 4.99
C LEU A 187 3.68 11.63 5.13
N SER A 188 4.69 12.39 5.53
CA SER A 188 4.63 13.87 5.61
C SER A 188 5.97 14.48 5.20
N LEU A 189 6.00 15.80 4.93
CA LEU A 189 7.23 16.51 4.59
C LEU A 189 7.97 17.04 5.82
N GLU A 190 7.25 17.29 6.91
CA GLU A 190 7.77 17.82 8.18
C GLU A 190 7.50 16.80 9.28
N PRO A 191 8.42 16.62 10.24
CA PRO A 191 8.20 15.69 11.33
C PRO A 191 7.06 16.20 12.22
N ASP A 192 6.18 15.29 12.62
CA ASP A 192 5.12 15.51 13.61
C ASP A 192 5.38 14.72 14.90
N GLN A 193 4.41 14.76 15.83
CA GLN A 193 4.50 14.06 17.11
C GLN A 193 4.47 12.52 16.96
N ASP A 194 3.92 12.03 15.85
CA ASP A 194 3.75 10.60 15.56
C ASP A 194 4.90 10.06 14.67
N THR A 195 5.89 10.89 14.34
CA THR A 195 7.00 10.52 13.47
C THR A 195 7.83 9.38 14.04
N ILE A 196 7.92 8.28 13.28
CA ILE A 196 8.65 7.06 13.58
C ILE A 196 10.06 7.12 12.97
N ALA A 197 10.14 7.49 11.70
CA ALA A 197 11.40 7.49 10.95
C ALA A 197 11.40 8.55 9.85
N GLU A 198 12.60 8.95 9.43
CA GLU A 198 12.86 9.65 8.19
C GLU A 198 13.10 8.64 7.06
N ILE A 199 12.50 8.89 5.89
CA ILE A 199 12.72 8.13 4.67
C ILE A 199 13.26 9.07 3.59
N ILE A 200 14.34 8.64 2.93
CA ILE A 200 14.97 9.36 1.83
C ILE A 200 14.90 8.47 0.60
N LEU A 201 14.26 8.99 -0.45
CA LEU A 201 14.22 8.40 -1.77
C LEU A 201 15.22 9.11 -2.65
N ASP A 202 16.09 8.34 -3.29
CA ASP A 202 16.96 8.86 -4.33
C ASP A 202 16.95 7.90 -5.51
N HIS A 203 16.75 8.44 -6.70
CA HIS A 203 16.80 7.69 -7.94
C HIS A 203 17.31 8.55 -9.07
N GLU A 204 17.75 7.86 -10.10
CA GLU A 204 18.10 8.43 -11.38
C GLU A 204 17.66 7.49 -12.52
N PRO A 205 17.34 8.05 -13.70
CA PRO A 205 17.23 7.26 -14.91
C PRO A 205 18.52 6.49 -15.12
N SER A 206 18.42 5.20 -15.41
CA SER A 206 19.54 4.38 -15.85
C SER A 206 19.33 3.94 -17.30
N GLY A 207 20.42 3.67 -18.01
CA GLY A 207 20.33 2.96 -19.28
C GLY A 207 19.72 1.57 -19.08
N PRO A 208 19.25 0.92 -20.16
CA PRO A 208 18.81 -0.47 -20.08
C PRO A 208 19.93 -1.32 -19.48
N VAL A 209 19.65 -2.00 -18.38
CA VAL A 209 20.60 -2.89 -17.73
C VAL A 209 20.46 -4.25 -18.42
N PRO A 210 21.51 -4.77 -19.09
CA PRO A 210 21.48 -6.12 -19.64
C PRO A 210 21.36 -7.11 -18.46
N ASP A 211 20.45 -8.07 -18.54
CA ASP A 211 20.24 -9.16 -17.55
C ASP A 211 19.51 -8.79 -16.25
N GLN A 212 18.37 -8.08 -16.32
CA GLN A 212 17.61 -7.80 -15.10
C GLN A 212 16.83 -9.01 -14.57
N VAL A 213 17.12 -9.31 -13.30
CA VAL A 213 16.17 -9.94 -12.38
C VAL A 213 14.99 -8.98 -12.21
N GLU A 214 13.78 -9.48 -12.43
CA GLU A 214 12.54 -8.74 -12.21
C GLU A 214 12.49 -8.21 -10.77
N LEU A 215 12.23 -6.91 -10.60
CA LEU A 215 12.18 -6.30 -9.28
C LEU A 215 10.98 -6.85 -8.51
N ASN A 216 11.24 -7.65 -7.47
CA ASN A 216 10.19 -8.05 -6.55
C ASN A 216 9.88 -6.91 -5.56
N GLU A 217 8.96 -6.03 -5.93
CA GLU A 217 8.54 -4.91 -5.08
C GLU A 217 7.92 -5.38 -3.75
N GLN A 218 7.28 -6.55 -3.72
CA GLN A 218 6.73 -7.10 -2.47
C GLN A 218 7.85 -7.36 -1.46
N ASP A 219 8.93 -8.03 -1.87
CA ASP A 219 10.08 -8.29 -0.99
C ASP A 219 10.77 -6.99 -0.58
N LEU A 220 10.96 -6.07 -1.54
CA LEU A 220 11.56 -4.76 -1.30
C LEU A 220 10.81 -3.97 -0.20
N PHE A 221 9.49 -3.87 -0.30
CA PHE A 221 8.70 -3.10 0.66
C PHE A 221 8.51 -3.86 1.98
N MET A 222 8.52 -5.20 1.97
CA MET A 222 8.61 -5.96 3.22
C MET A 222 9.95 -5.74 3.93
N GLU A 223 11.05 -5.53 3.20
CA GLU A 223 12.34 -5.14 3.77
C GLU A 223 12.27 -3.74 4.42
N VAL A 224 11.61 -2.77 3.78
CA VAL A 224 11.32 -1.44 4.36
C VAL A 224 10.53 -1.58 5.65
N ILE A 225 9.44 -2.36 5.64
CA ILE A 225 8.58 -2.57 6.82
C ILE A 225 9.35 -3.28 7.94
N GLY A 226 10.19 -4.26 7.62
CA GLY A 226 11.06 -4.93 8.59
C GLY A 226 12.03 -3.95 9.26
N ALA A 227 12.68 -3.09 8.47
CA ALA A 227 13.57 -2.06 9.00
C ALA A 227 12.83 -1.03 9.86
N LEU A 228 11.60 -0.66 9.49
CA LEU A 228 10.74 0.21 10.31
C LEU A 228 10.36 -0.46 11.64
N MET A 229 9.97 -1.74 11.61
CA MET A 229 9.59 -2.48 12.82
C MET A 229 10.77 -2.67 13.78
N ASN A 230 11.96 -2.98 13.27
CA ASN A 230 13.15 -3.26 14.07
C ASN A 230 13.92 -2.00 14.50
N LYS A 231 13.45 -0.81 14.12
CA LYS A 231 14.15 0.47 14.35
C LYS A 231 15.56 0.50 13.74
N GLU A 232 15.74 -0.18 12.61
CA GLU A 232 17.02 -0.31 11.92
C GLU A 232 17.25 0.85 10.94
N GLN A 233 18.45 1.44 11.01
CA GLN A 233 18.93 2.30 9.93
C GLN A 233 19.35 1.42 8.75
N LYS A 234 18.75 1.63 7.58
CA LYS A 234 18.96 0.77 6.42
C LYS A 234 19.01 1.55 5.12
N ILE A 235 19.82 1.09 4.18
CA ILE A 235 19.81 1.53 2.79
C ILE A 235 19.40 0.32 1.95
N ILE A 236 18.28 0.44 1.26
CA ILE A 236 17.70 -0.62 0.45
C ILE A 236 17.84 -0.18 -1.01
N SER A 237 18.59 -0.96 -1.78
CA SER A 237 18.84 -0.64 -3.20
C SER A 237 17.64 -1.03 -4.05
N ILE A 238 17.32 -0.20 -5.04
CA ILE A 238 16.26 -0.45 -6.00
C ILE A 238 16.86 -0.41 -7.39
N SER A 239 16.62 -1.46 -8.16
CA SER A 239 17.02 -1.54 -9.56
C SER A 239 15.89 -2.14 -10.37
N GLY A 240 15.41 -1.40 -11.36
CA GLY A 240 14.38 -1.85 -12.30
C GLY A 240 14.71 -1.39 -13.71
N SER A 241 13.85 -1.74 -14.66
CA SER A 241 14.09 -1.48 -16.07
C SER A 241 14.11 0.03 -16.31
N GLY A 242 15.29 0.56 -16.63
CA GLY A 242 15.50 2.00 -16.90
C GLY A 242 15.62 2.91 -15.66
N PHE A 243 15.67 2.39 -14.43
CA PHE A 243 16.00 3.21 -13.26
C PHE A 243 16.83 2.47 -12.20
N ARG A 244 17.57 3.25 -11.41
CA ARG A 244 18.28 2.78 -10.22
C ARG A 244 18.17 3.82 -9.12
N GLY A 245 18.11 3.34 -7.88
CA GLY A 245 17.92 4.20 -6.72
C GLY A 245 18.11 3.46 -5.42
N TYR A 246 17.78 4.14 -4.33
CA TYR A 246 17.79 3.58 -3.01
C TYR A 246 16.74 4.24 -2.11
N ILE A 247 16.24 3.48 -1.15
CA ILE A 247 15.47 3.96 -0.01
C ILE A 247 16.40 3.93 1.19
N SER A 248 16.65 5.08 1.80
CA SER A 248 17.35 5.16 3.09
C SER A 248 16.34 5.44 4.20
N LEU A 249 16.44 4.68 5.29
CA LEU A 249 15.64 4.80 6.50
C LEU A 249 16.52 5.23 7.66
N GLN A 250 16.07 6.23 8.42
CA GLN A 250 16.71 6.69 9.65
C GLN A 250 15.65 6.85 10.74
N HIS A 251 15.77 6.10 11.83
CA HIS A 251 14.84 6.21 12.96
C HIS A 251 15.10 7.45 13.81
N LYS A 252 14.03 7.97 14.40
CA LYS A 252 14.05 9.10 15.33
C LYS A 252 14.20 8.63 16.78
#